data_AF-A0AAN9DI97-F1
#
_entry.id   AF-A0AAN9DI97-F1
#
_cell.length_a   1.000
_cell.length_b   1.000
_cell.length_c   1.000
_cell.angle_alpha   90.00
_cell.angle_beta   90.00
_cell.angle_gamma   90.00
#
_symmetry.space_group_name_H-M   'P 1'
#
loop_
_entity.id
_entity.type
_entity.pdbx_description
1 polymer ?
#
loop_
_entity_poly.entity_id
_entity_poly.type
_entity_poly.pdbx_seq_one_letter_code
_entity_poly.pdbx_strand_id
1 'polypeptide(L)' 'MSDSETAAPAETPVPAPCVAIKADLDKCVKENGEEACKELMEAFAACLKSNAEAS' A
#
# COMPACT_ATOMS: atom_id res chain seq x y z
N MET A 1 -21.28 -28.63 8.08
CA MET A 1 -20.07 -28.57 7.22
C MET A 1 -20.30 -27.49 6.18
N SER A 2 -19.24 -26.73 5.87
CA SER A 2 -19.14 -25.66 4.85
C SER A 2 -19.64 -24.27 5.30
N ASP A 3 -18.87 -23.19 5.26
CA ASP A 3 -17.54 -22.98 4.67
C ASP A 3 -16.83 -21.85 5.42
N SER A 4 -15.53 -22.04 5.63
CA SER A 4 -14.63 -21.08 6.22
C SER A 4 -14.31 -20.00 5.19
N GLU A 5 -15.09 -18.93 5.12
CA GLU A 5 -14.60 -17.72 4.44
C GLU A 5 -13.84 -16.88 5.47
N THR A 6 -12.60 -17.29 5.73
CA THR A 6 -11.58 -16.32 6.09
C THR A 6 -11.49 -15.41 4.86
N ALA A 7 -12.19 -14.28 4.88
CA ALA A 7 -11.82 -13.18 4.02
C ALA A 7 -10.45 -12.75 4.52
N ALA A 8 -9.41 -13.42 4.02
CA ALA A 8 -8.05 -12.92 4.08
C ALA A 8 -8.15 -11.44 3.72
N PRO A 9 -7.59 -10.51 4.52
CA PRO A 9 -7.59 -9.11 4.11
C PRO A 9 -7.00 -9.13 2.72
N ALA A 10 -7.83 -8.80 1.72
CA ALA A 10 -7.40 -8.74 0.36
C ALA A 10 -6.26 -7.75 0.38
N GLU A 11 -5.03 -8.25 0.31
CA GLU A 11 -3.87 -7.46 0.00
C GLU A 11 -4.19 -6.91 -1.38
N THR A 12 -4.87 -5.76 -1.42
CA THR A 12 -5.20 -5.10 -2.66
C THR A 12 -3.87 -4.97 -3.38
N PRO A 13 -3.70 -5.68 -4.51
CA PRO A 13 -2.42 -5.75 -5.16
C PRO A 13 -2.06 -4.31 -5.47
N VAL A 14 -0.90 -3.92 -4.97
CA VAL A 14 -0.43 -2.55 -5.09
C VAL A 14 -0.46 -2.23 -6.58
N PRO A 15 -1.25 -1.23 -7.00
CA PRO A 15 -1.38 -0.90 -8.40
C PRO A 15 0.02 -0.69 -8.98
N ALA A 16 0.25 -1.16 -10.22
CA ALA A 16 1.51 -0.91 -10.93
C ALA A 16 2.05 0.53 -10.78
N PRO A 17 1.23 1.61 -10.85
CA PRO A 17 1.71 2.97 -10.61
C PRO A 17 2.17 3.25 -9.17
N CYS A 18 1.66 2.52 -8.18
CA CYS A 18 2.00 2.70 -6.76
C CYS A 18 3.11 1.76 -6.28
N VAL A 19 3.52 0.76 -7.09
CA VAL A 19 4.60 -0.19 -6.72
C VAL A 19 5.92 0.52 -6.46
N ALA A 20 6.26 1.52 -7.28
CA ALA A 20 7.47 2.32 -7.10
C ALA A 20 7.44 3.09 -5.77
N ILE A 21 6.29 3.69 -5.44
CA ILE A 21 6.09 4.44 -4.19
C ILE A 21 6.17 3.49 -2.99
N LYS A 22 5.59 2.28 -3.08
CA LYS A 22 5.73 1.26 -2.04
C LYS A 22 7.17 0.82 -1.82
N ALA A 23 7.94 0.62 -2.89
CA ALA A 23 9.33 0.19 -2.79
C ALA A 23 10.18 1.27 -2.09
N ASP A 24 9.95 2.54 -2.44
CA ASP A 24 10.64 3.67 -1.81
C ASP A 24 10.19 3.88 -0.35
N LEU A 25 8.90 3.63 -0.07
CA LEU A 25 8.33 3.64 1.28
C LEU A 25 8.99 2.61 2.18
N ASP A 26 9.06 1.36 1.71
CA ASP A 26 9.64 0.23 2.46
C ASP A 26 11.12 0.48 2.76
N LYS A 27 11.86 0.98 1.75
CA LYS A 27 13.25 1.39 1.92
C LYS A 27 13.39 2.53 2.92
N CYS A 28 12.59 3.57 2.80
CA CYS A 28 12.63 4.72 3.68
C CYS A 28 12.33 4.31 5.13
N VAL A 29 11.28 3.51 5.36
CA VAL A 29 10.88 3.05 6.70
C VAL A 29 11.98 2.20 7.31
N LYS A 30 12.64 1.37 6.51
CA LYS A 30 13.75 0.53 6.94
C LYS A 30 14.99 1.33 7.33
N GLU A 31 15.31 2.42 6.63
CA GLU A 31 16.53 3.20 6.88
C GLU A 31 16.32 4.34 7.90
N ASN A 32 15.17 5.01 7.83
CA ASN A 32 14.90 6.25 8.59
C ASN A 32 13.75 6.12 9.59
N GLY A 33 12.93 5.06 9.50
CA GLY A 33 11.73 4.86 10.30
C GLY A 33 10.48 5.52 9.71
N GLU A 34 9.31 5.09 10.18
CA GLU A 34 7.99 5.52 9.65
C GLU A 34 7.78 7.04 9.73
N GLU A 35 8.30 7.69 10.78
CA GLU A 35 8.14 9.13 10.97
C GLU A 35 8.83 9.96 9.88
N ALA A 36 9.96 9.49 9.35
CA ALA A 36 10.68 10.17 8.26
C ALA A 36 10.01 9.96 6.90
N CYS A 37 9.18 8.93 6.76
CA CYS A 37 8.58 8.50 5.49
C CYS A 37 7.09 8.83 5.41
N LYS A 38 6.63 9.75 6.26
CA LYS A 38 5.23 10.17 6.35
C LYS A 38 4.69 10.71 5.03
N GLU A 39 5.49 11.55 4.35
CA GLU A 39 5.14 12.03 3.00
C GLU A 39 5.01 10.89 1.99
N LEU A 40 5.89 9.87 2.07
CA LEU A 40 5.81 8.71 1.21
C LEU A 40 4.58 7.84 1.51
N MET A 41 4.19 7.73 2.78
CA MET A 41 2.95 7.04 3.19
C MET A 41 1.72 7.75 2.64
N GLU A 42 1.70 9.08 2.72
CA GLU A 42 0.62 9.88 2.14
C GLU A 42 0.59 9.76 0.61
N ALA A 43 1.74 9.80 -0.07
CA ALA A 43 1.83 9.60 -1.51
C ALA A 43 1.37 8.19 -1.94
N PHE A 44 1.73 7.17 -1.16
CA PHE A 44 1.32 5.79 -1.40
C PHE A 44 -0.20 5.63 -1.24
N ALA A 45 -0.75 6.16 -0.16
CA ALA A 45 -2.19 6.15 0.09
C ALA A 45 -2.98 6.94 -0.96
N ALA A 46 -2.47 8.11 -1.39
CA ALA A 46 -3.05 8.90 -2.46
C ALA A 46 -3.04 8.12 -3.80
N CYS A 47 -1.94 7.47 -4.13
CA CYS A 47 -1.84 6.64 -5.33
C CYS A 47 -2.83 5.47 -5.30
N LEU A 48 -2.93 4.77 -4.16
CA LEU A 48 -3.91 3.71 -3.97
C LEU A 48 -5.34 4.23 -4.15
N LYS A 49 -5.65 5.37 -3.54
CA LYS A 49 -6.97 5.99 -3.61
C LYS A 49 -7.33 6.41 -5.04
N SER A 50 -6.44 7.10 -5.74
CA SER A 50 -6.66 7.48 -7.14
C SER A 50 -6.82 6.27 -8.06
N ASN A 51 -6.10 5.18 -7.81
CA ASN A 51 -6.25 3.96 -8.61
C ASN A 51 -7.50 3.16 -8.25
N ALA A 52 -7.92 3.18 -7.00
CA ALA A 52 -9.17 2.58 -6.54
C ALA A 52 -10.39 3.34 -7.08
N GLU A 53 -10.33 4.68 -7.16
CA GLU A 53 -11.39 5.53 -7.72
C GLU A 53 -11.41 5.51 -9.25
N ALA A 54 -10.31 5.12 -9.91
CA ALA A 54 -10.24 4.94 -11.36
C ALA A 54 -10.76 3.58 -11.86
N SER A 55 -11.16 2.68 -10.95
CA SER A 55 -11.62 1.31 -11.25
C SER A 55 -13.14 1.18 -11.18
#